data_AF-X1ETS6-F1
#
_entry.id   AF-X1ETS6-F1
#
_cell.length_a   1.000
_cell.length_b   1.000
_cell.length_c   1.000
_cell.angle_alpha   90.00
_cell.angle_beta   90.00
_cell.angle_gamma   90.00
#
_symmetry.space_group_name_H-M   'P 1'
#
loop_
_entity.id
_entity.type
_entity.pdbx_description
1 polymer ?
#
loop_
_entity_poly.entity_id
_entity_poly.type
_entity_poly.pdbx_seq_one_letter_code
_entity_poly.pdbx_strand_id
1 'polypeptide(L)'
;MENASEVVNFVRKMLVYETTDDAYLNAAGTMGSWLGFGGIQEFTKPFAELIRLGSSLYLGHHTHGFEDASIPNARDFNVVTLYDEDWWNDNETPYYDSSTAGPGDGVRWDWNSMGWSATDDLLPFLNGETKTENTTPHLLYISDHGSPEWGMVKLKTTPTTYYNCDDLSKLHNTNPFFFYDDSCQVGKFDVNNCFGEVITTMEHGAFACILNSRDGLGAEDDSLDSPSTQMTREFFHSVLGEGIFELGRAHQEAKESCIWRLGSIAWLRYVYYEVNLFGDPELRLRVTTDADPTALSVDAGISMITWSGEPVQLDPNVVNNSDPFSPLTYAWSADPNDGVVFNPNANVEDPNVTITKA
;
A
#
# COMPACT_ATOMS: atom_id res chain seq x y z
N MET A 1 7.05 9.78 12.29
CA MET A 1 5.94 10.29 13.13
C MET A 1 6.50 11.27 14.16
N GLU A 2 6.15 12.53 14.00
CA GLU A 2 6.72 13.65 14.75
C GLU A 2 5.71 14.28 15.73
N ASN A 3 4.40 14.04 15.54
CA ASN A 3 3.34 14.62 16.36
C ASN A 3 2.10 13.71 16.51
N ALA A 4 1.20 14.09 17.41
CA ALA A 4 0.00 13.30 17.71
C ALA A 4 -0.98 13.19 16.53
N SER A 5 -1.07 14.21 15.67
CA SER A 5 -1.95 14.18 14.50
C SER A 5 -1.50 13.13 13.49
N GLU A 6 -0.19 13.03 13.24
CA GLU A 6 0.39 11.98 12.39
C GLU A 6 0.12 10.57 12.92
N VAL A 7 0.26 10.36 14.24
CA VAL A 7 -0.07 9.08 14.87
C VAL A 7 -1.55 8.74 14.68
N VAL A 8 -2.45 9.73 14.87
CA VAL A 8 -3.90 9.54 14.68
C VAL A 8 -4.23 9.20 13.23
N ASN A 9 -3.66 9.91 12.27
CA ASN A 9 -3.87 9.65 10.83
C ASN A 9 -3.39 8.26 10.45
N PHE A 10 -2.18 7.88 10.90
CA PHE A 10 -1.60 6.57 10.68
C PHE A 10 -2.51 5.45 11.21
N VAL A 11 -2.94 5.54 12.48
CA VAL A 11 -3.82 4.54 13.10
C VAL A 11 -5.19 4.48 12.42
N ARG A 12 -5.76 5.63 12.05
CA ARG A 12 -7.06 5.68 11.34
C ARG A 12 -7.01 4.95 10.01
N LYS A 13 -5.96 5.16 9.20
CA LYS A 13 -5.81 4.45 7.92
C LYS A 13 -5.73 2.94 8.12
N MET A 14 -5.00 2.46 9.13
CA MET A 14 -4.95 1.02 9.45
C MET A 14 -6.33 0.48 9.84
N LEU A 15 -7.05 1.16 10.73
CA LEU A 15 -8.40 0.72 11.14
C LEU A 15 -9.38 0.69 9.97
N VAL A 16 -9.33 1.67 9.06
CA VAL A 16 -10.13 1.67 7.83
C VAL A 16 -9.79 0.46 6.97
N TYR A 17 -8.50 0.18 6.78
CA TYR A 17 -8.05 -0.95 5.97
C TYR A 17 -8.43 -2.32 6.57
N GLU A 18 -8.26 -2.51 7.87
CA GLU A 18 -8.57 -3.77 8.55
C GLU A 18 -10.06 -4.10 8.53
N THR A 19 -10.92 -3.09 8.50
CA THR A 19 -12.38 -3.27 8.67
C THR A 19 -13.19 -3.12 7.39
N THR A 20 -12.58 -2.67 6.29
CA THR A 20 -13.29 -2.46 5.01
C THR A 20 -13.76 -3.78 4.37
N ASP A 21 -14.80 -3.78 3.55
CA ASP A 21 -15.08 -4.90 2.62
C ASP A 21 -15.29 -4.35 1.19
N ASP A 22 -14.73 -3.17 0.96
CA ASP A 22 -14.87 -2.43 -0.29
C ASP A 22 -14.19 -3.18 -1.44
N ALA A 23 -14.78 -3.05 -2.64
CA ALA A 23 -14.32 -3.71 -3.85
C ALA A 23 -12.88 -3.31 -4.26
N TYR A 24 -12.37 -2.17 -3.76
CA TYR A 24 -11.00 -1.72 -4.02
C TYR A 24 -9.94 -2.74 -3.60
N LEU A 25 -10.26 -3.67 -2.69
CA LEU A 25 -9.37 -4.77 -2.32
C LEU A 25 -8.98 -5.66 -3.52
N ASN A 26 -9.76 -5.62 -4.60
CA ASN A 26 -9.45 -6.30 -5.87
C ASN A 26 -8.71 -5.41 -6.86
N ALA A 27 -8.44 -4.14 -6.56
CA ALA A 27 -7.69 -3.26 -7.46
C ALA A 27 -6.19 -3.35 -7.17
N ALA A 28 -5.39 -3.57 -8.19
CA ALA A 28 -3.93 -3.48 -8.10
C ALA A 28 -3.36 -2.59 -9.20
N GLY A 29 -2.10 -2.17 -9.05
CA GLY A 29 -1.42 -1.39 -10.07
C GLY A 29 0.04 -1.76 -10.21
N THR A 30 0.56 -1.60 -11.42
CA THR A 30 2.00 -1.63 -11.70
C THR A 30 2.35 -0.44 -12.56
N MET A 31 3.31 0.36 -12.10
CA MET A 31 3.66 1.62 -12.74
C MET A 31 5.14 1.68 -12.99
N GLY A 32 5.51 2.29 -14.11
CA GLY A 32 6.89 2.33 -14.54
C GLY A 32 7.21 3.56 -15.36
N SER A 33 8.33 4.19 -15.00
CA SER A 33 8.86 5.33 -15.74
C SER A 33 9.96 4.89 -16.72
N TRP A 34 10.32 5.81 -17.61
CA TRP A 34 11.62 5.77 -18.29
C TRP A 34 12.77 5.86 -17.28
N LEU A 35 13.81 5.03 -17.46
CA LEU A 35 14.99 4.94 -16.57
C LEU A 35 16.28 5.44 -17.24
N GLY A 36 16.36 5.37 -18.57
CA GLY A 36 17.50 5.86 -19.34
C GLY A 36 18.79 5.05 -19.23
N PHE A 37 18.71 3.78 -18.80
CA PHE A 37 19.87 2.88 -18.73
C PHE A 37 20.25 2.24 -20.07
N GLY A 38 19.42 2.38 -21.10
CA GLY A 38 19.58 1.70 -22.38
C GLY A 38 19.14 0.23 -22.36
N GLY A 39 19.03 -0.35 -23.55
CA GLY A 39 18.72 -1.78 -23.71
C GLY A 39 17.37 -2.18 -23.12
N ILE A 40 17.31 -3.35 -22.49
CA ILE A 40 16.11 -3.86 -21.83
C ILE A 40 15.76 -3.08 -20.55
N GLN A 41 16.70 -2.26 -20.07
CA GLN A 41 16.56 -1.43 -18.86
C GLN A 41 16.21 0.03 -19.17
N GLU A 42 15.97 0.37 -20.43
CA GLU A 42 15.59 1.74 -20.83
C GLU A 42 14.29 2.19 -20.14
N PHE A 43 13.36 1.27 -19.97
CA PHE A 43 12.09 1.46 -19.29
C PHE A 43 11.90 0.45 -18.17
N THR A 44 11.07 0.83 -17.21
CA THR A 44 10.70 -0.02 -16.07
C THR A 44 9.81 -1.20 -16.46
N LYS A 45 9.01 -1.06 -17.55
CA LYS A 45 7.97 -2.02 -17.89
C LYS A 45 8.42 -3.49 -17.88
N PRO A 46 9.56 -3.90 -18.47
CA PRO A 46 9.99 -5.29 -18.42
C PRO A 46 10.17 -5.83 -17.00
N PHE A 47 10.55 -4.99 -16.03
CA PHE A 47 10.65 -5.34 -14.61
C PHE A 47 9.28 -5.38 -13.93
N ALA A 48 8.43 -4.39 -14.20
CA ALA A 48 7.06 -4.34 -13.67
C ALA A 48 6.21 -5.53 -14.10
N GLU A 49 6.42 -6.02 -15.32
CA GLU A 49 5.76 -7.22 -15.83
C GLU A 49 6.15 -8.48 -15.05
N LEU A 50 7.35 -8.54 -14.44
CA LEU A 50 7.72 -9.65 -13.56
C LEU A 50 6.92 -9.65 -12.25
N ILE A 51 6.44 -8.47 -11.81
CA ILE A 51 5.57 -8.30 -10.64
C ILE A 51 4.10 -8.51 -11.01
N ARG A 52 3.69 -8.10 -12.22
CA ARG A 52 2.31 -8.28 -12.69
C ARG A 52 2.01 -9.74 -13.02
N LEU A 53 2.86 -10.37 -13.81
CA LEU A 53 2.61 -11.69 -14.41
C LEU A 53 3.29 -12.85 -13.70
N GLY A 54 4.17 -12.57 -12.73
CA GLY A 54 5.08 -13.55 -12.18
C GLY A 54 6.18 -13.97 -13.17
N SER A 55 7.19 -14.68 -12.67
CA SER A 55 8.34 -15.10 -13.51
C SER A 55 9.22 -16.14 -12.85
N SER A 56 9.83 -17.00 -13.68
CA SER A 56 10.87 -17.94 -13.26
C SER A 56 12.29 -17.48 -13.61
N LEU A 57 12.44 -16.24 -14.08
CA LEU A 57 13.74 -15.72 -14.50
C LEU A 57 14.64 -15.41 -13.30
N TYR A 58 15.93 -15.76 -13.45
CA TYR A 58 17.09 -15.45 -12.59
C TYR A 58 17.11 -16.02 -11.16
N LEU A 59 15.97 -16.21 -10.51
CA LEU A 59 15.87 -16.60 -9.09
C LEU A 59 15.90 -18.12 -8.86
N GLY A 60 15.97 -18.94 -9.91
CA GLY A 60 16.04 -20.40 -9.82
C GLY A 60 14.73 -21.07 -9.36
N HIS A 61 13.70 -20.28 -9.07
CA HIS A 61 12.33 -20.68 -8.80
C HIS A 61 11.36 -19.67 -9.43
N HIS A 62 10.06 -19.95 -9.35
CA HIS A 62 9.02 -19.08 -9.89
C HIS A 62 8.47 -18.17 -8.80
N THR A 63 8.51 -16.86 -9.03
CA THR A 63 7.90 -15.84 -8.17
C THR A 63 6.52 -15.48 -8.71
N HIS A 64 5.50 -15.52 -7.85
CA HIS A 64 4.13 -15.16 -8.19
C HIS A 64 3.90 -13.64 -8.06
N GLY A 65 3.11 -13.11 -8.99
CA GLY A 65 2.68 -11.73 -9.12
C GLY A 65 1.16 -11.57 -9.02
N PHE A 66 0.66 -10.40 -9.39
CA PHE A 66 -0.76 -10.04 -9.24
C PHE A 66 -1.71 -10.91 -10.07
N GLU A 67 -1.34 -11.31 -11.29
CA GLU A 67 -2.21 -12.05 -12.22
C GLU A 67 -2.03 -13.57 -12.17
N ASP A 68 -1.03 -14.07 -11.43
CA ASP A 68 -0.74 -15.49 -11.33
C ASP A 68 -0.56 -15.96 -9.88
N ALA A 69 -1.15 -15.24 -8.92
CA ALA A 69 -1.18 -15.61 -7.50
C ALA A 69 -1.60 -17.08 -7.30
N SER A 70 -0.86 -17.82 -6.47
CA SER A 70 -1.08 -19.25 -6.23
C SER A 70 -1.65 -19.58 -4.86
N ILE A 71 -1.83 -18.58 -3.99
CA ILE A 71 -2.44 -18.79 -2.68
C ILE A 71 -3.92 -19.21 -2.82
N PRO A 72 -4.44 -20.04 -1.89
CA PRO A 72 -5.86 -20.39 -1.87
C PRO A 72 -6.74 -19.13 -1.73
N ASN A 73 -7.85 -19.10 -2.46
CA ASN A 73 -8.82 -18.01 -2.42
C ASN A 73 -8.20 -16.63 -2.69
N ALA A 74 -7.12 -16.57 -3.50
CA ALA A 74 -6.55 -15.33 -3.97
C ALA A 74 -7.64 -14.43 -4.57
N ARG A 75 -7.56 -13.12 -4.30
CA ARG A 75 -8.39 -12.15 -4.99
C ARG A 75 -8.06 -12.14 -6.48
N ASP A 76 -9.10 -11.98 -7.29
CA ASP A 76 -8.95 -11.70 -8.71
C ASP A 76 -8.64 -10.21 -8.87
N PHE A 77 -7.35 -9.89 -8.98
CA PHE A 77 -6.91 -8.50 -9.07
C PHE A 77 -7.21 -7.93 -10.45
N ASN A 78 -7.95 -6.83 -10.50
CA ASN A 78 -7.94 -5.97 -11.67
C ASN A 78 -6.69 -5.07 -11.62
N VAL A 79 -5.72 -5.36 -12.50
CA VAL A 79 -4.43 -4.68 -12.51
C VAL A 79 -4.43 -3.54 -13.52
N VAL A 80 -4.19 -2.32 -13.05
CA VAL A 80 -3.96 -1.14 -13.90
C VAL A 80 -2.46 -0.99 -14.18
N THR A 81 -2.11 -0.80 -15.46
CA THR A 81 -0.73 -0.56 -15.88
C THR A 81 -0.54 0.88 -16.34
N LEU A 82 0.50 1.55 -15.83
CA LEU A 82 0.95 2.85 -16.35
C LEU A 82 2.44 2.77 -16.64
N TYR A 83 2.82 2.60 -17.90
CA TYR A 83 4.21 2.48 -18.31
C TYR A 83 4.56 3.56 -19.32
N ASP A 84 5.59 4.37 -19.06
CA ASP A 84 6.02 5.41 -20.01
C ASP A 84 6.29 4.85 -21.41
N GLU A 85 6.78 3.60 -21.49
CA GLU A 85 7.05 2.89 -22.75
C GLU A 85 5.80 2.80 -23.66
N ASP A 86 4.60 2.65 -23.11
CA ASP A 86 3.37 2.44 -23.91
C ASP A 86 2.96 3.69 -24.71
N TRP A 87 3.48 4.85 -24.31
CA TRP A 87 3.27 6.13 -25.00
C TRP A 87 4.54 6.60 -25.72
N TRP A 88 5.62 5.81 -25.69
CA TRP A 88 6.87 6.16 -26.31
C TRP A 88 6.81 6.01 -27.83
N ASN A 89 7.23 7.05 -28.54
CA ASN A 89 7.48 7.01 -29.97
C ASN A 89 8.97 7.25 -30.22
N ASP A 90 9.64 6.45 -31.06
CA ASP A 90 11.09 6.55 -31.37
C ASP A 90 11.59 7.93 -31.88
N ASN A 91 10.68 8.88 -32.12
CA ASN A 91 10.97 10.26 -32.53
C ASN A 91 10.90 11.27 -31.38
N GLU A 92 10.50 10.85 -30.19
CA GLU A 92 10.45 11.67 -28.99
C GLU A 92 11.79 11.57 -28.27
N THR A 93 12.67 12.54 -28.48
CA THR A 93 13.80 12.74 -27.57
C THR A 93 13.27 13.40 -26.30
N PRO A 94 13.69 12.97 -25.10
CA PRO A 94 13.33 13.67 -23.86
C PRO A 94 13.62 15.16 -24.02
N TYR A 95 12.60 16.01 -23.86
CA TYR A 95 12.76 17.44 -24.09
C TYR A 95 13.67 18.04 -23.00
N TYR A 96 14.75 18.68 -23.43
CA TYR A 96 15.64 19.46 -22.58
C TYR A 96 14.95 20.78 -22.21
N ASP A 97 14.50 20.91 -20.96
CA ASP A 97 14.03 22.20 -20.44
C ASP A 97 15.14 22.92 -19.67
N SER A 98 15.84 23.81 -20.37
CA SER A 98 16.85 24.70 -19.78
C SER A 98 16.32 25.65 -18.69
N SER A 99 15.01 25.84 -18.57
CA SER A 99 14.41 26.83 -17.64
C SER A 99 14.25 26.32 -16.21
N THR A 100 14.37 25.01 -15.98
CA THR A 100 14.31 24.40 -14.64
C THR A 100 15.68 24.02 -14.08
N ALA A 101 16.77 24.22 -14.82
CA ALA A 101 18.12 23.81 -14.43
C ALA A 101 18.61 24.54 -13.16
N GLY A 102 18.63 23.82 -12.03
CA GLY A 102 19.31 24.26 -10.82
C GLY A 102 20.84 24.14 -10.94
N PRO A 103 21.62 24.91 -10.17
CA PRO A 103 23.08 24.88 -10.24
C PRO A 103 23.59 23.63 -9.51
N GLY A 104 23.94 22.58 -10.24
CA GLY A 104 24.56 21.39 -9.64
C GLY A 104 24.75 20.23 -10.59
N ASP A 105 23.70 19.84 -11.32
CA ASP A 105 23.76 18.78 -12.34
C ASP A 105 23.08 19.29 -13.62
N GLY A 106 23.90 19.42 -14.67
CA GLY A 106 23.62 20.20 -15.87
C GLY A 106 22.60 19.61 -16.86
N VAL A 107 21.66 18.78 -16.43
CA VAL A 107 20.58 18.27 -17.30
C VAL A 107 19.31 18.06 -16.48
N ARG A 108 18.20 18.70 -16.87
CA ARG A 108 16.86 18.38 -16.36
C ARG A 108 15.96 18.02 -17.53
N TRP A 109 15.51 16.77 -17.51
CA TRP A 109 14.54 16.24 -18.44
C TRP A 109 13.13 16.61 -17.97
N ASP A 110 12.24 17.00 -18.88
CA ASP A 110 10.82 17.18 -18.53
C ASP A 110 10.13 15.81 -18.44
N TRP A 111 10.33 15.15 -17.30
CA TRP A 111 9.80 13.82 -17.01
C TRP A 111 8.26 13.77 -17.00
N ASN A 112 7.59 14.91 -16.83
CA ASN A 112 6.13 15.01 -16.87
C ASN A 112 5.58 14.99 -18.31
N SER A 113 6.43 15.19 -19.32
CA SER A 113 6.05 15.10 -20.73
C SER A 113 6.23 13.70 -21.34
N MET A 114 6.77 12.74 -20.57
CA MET A 114 7.06 11.39 -21.02
C MET A 114 5.93 10.47 -20.57
N GLY A 115 5.09 10.01 -21.49
CA GLY A 115 4.03 9.04 -21.20
C GLY A 115 2.96 9.50 -20.21
N TRP A 116 2.78 8.75 -19.12
CA TRP A 116 1.74 9.00 -18.13
C TRP A 116 2.15 10.10 -17.14
N SER A 117 1.19 10.82 -16.58
CA SER A 117 1.44 11.95 -15.68
C SER A 117 0.88 11.75 -14.28
N ALA A 118 1.53 12.39 -13.30
CA ALA A 118 1.06 12.48 -11.93
C ALA A 118 -0.39 12.96 -11.86
N THR A 119 -0.68 14.03 -12.59
CA THR A 119 -1.93 14.80 -12.46
C THR A 119 -3.10 14.19 -13.21
N ASP A 120 -2.85 13.56 -14.36
CA ASP A 120 -3.90 13.07 -15.23
C ASP A 120 -4.17 11.57 -15.03
N ASP A 121 -3.18 10.82 -14.52
CA ASP A 121 -3.25 9.37 -14.43
C ASP A 121 -3.09 8.87 -12.98
N LEU A 122 -1.95 9.15 -12.33
CA LEU A 122 -1.64 8.57 -11.02
C LEU A 122 -2.49 9.12 -9.88
N LEU A 123 -2.57 10.44 -9.70
CA LEU A 123 -3.35 11.04 -8.63
C LEU A 123 -4.83 10.67 -8.72
N PRO A 124 -5.50 10.74 -9.90
CA PRO A 124 -6.84 10.22 -10.04
C PRO A 124 -6.95 8.75 -9.66
N PHE A 125 -5.96 7.91 -10.00
CA PHE A 125 -5.98 6.50 -9.60
C PHE A 125 -5.85 6.32 -8.10
N LEU A 126 -4.90 6.99 -7.45
CA LEU A 126 -4.75 6.94 -5.99
C LEU A 126 -6.01 7.46 -5.28
N ASN A 127 -6.67 8.49 -5.83
CA ASN A 127 -7.92 9.05 -5.30
C ASN A 127 -9.18 8.23 -5.63
N GLY A 128 -9.09 7.21 -6.46
CA GLY A 128 -10.26 6.42 -6.89
C GLY A 128 -11.16 7.16 -7.89
N GLU A 129 -10.60 8.08 -8.67
CA GLU A 129 -11.26 8.94 -9.64
C GLU A 129 -11.01 8.51 -11.10
N THR A 130 -10.41 7.33 -11.33
CA THR A 130 -10.08 6.87 -12.68
C THR A 130 -11.31 6.54 -13.53
N LYS A 131 -11.18 6.83 -14.83
CA LYS A 131 -12.24 6.69 -15.83
C LYS A 131 -12.77 5.27 -16.05
N THR A 132 -12.02 4.25 -15.66
CA THR A 132 -12.36 2.86 -15.96
C THR A 132 -13.08 2.16 -14.80
N GLU A 133 -12.75 2.46 -13.53
CA GLU A 133 -13.29 1.69 -12.40
C GLU A 133 -13.58 2.48 -11.11
N ASN A 134 -13.31 3.79 -11.03
CA ASN A 134 -13.55 4.62 -9.84
C ASN A 134 -13.09 3.97 -8.51
N THR A 135 -11.90 3.38 -8.50
CA THR A 135 -11.39 2.67 -7.32
C THR A 135 -9.90 2.97 -7.10
N THR A 136 -9.54 3.30 -5.85
CA THR A 136 -8.14 3.39 -5.39
C THR A 136 -7.49 2.01 -5.49
N PRO A 137 -6.21 1.87 -5.85
CA PRO A 137 -5.52 0.58 -5.76
C PRO A 137 -5.49 0.10 -4.31
N HIS A 138 -5.67 -1.20 -4.08
CA HIS A 138 -5.31 -1.81 -2.80
C HIS A 138 -3.80 -2.08 -2.73
N LEU A 139 -3.23 -2.66 -3.79
CA LEU A 139 -1.80 -2.94 -3.90
C LEU A 139 -1.20 -2.21 -5.09
N LEU A 140 -0.01 -1.67 -4.93
CA LEU A 140 0.67 -0.95 -5.99
C LEU A 140 2.16 -1.26 -6.02
N TYR A 141 2.70 -1.57 -7.20
CA TYR A 141 4.14 -1.53 -7.47
C TYR A 141 4.44 -0.29 -8.30
N ILE A 142 5.45 0.47 -7.90
CA ILE A 142 5.98 1.57 -8.71
C ILE A 142 7.49 1.39 -8.84
N SER A 143 8.01 1.75 -10.00
CA SER A 143 9.43 1.95 -10.19
C SER A 143 9.65 3.17 -11.07
N ASP A 144 10.35 4.14 -10.50
CA ASP A 144 10.53 5.49 -11.01
C ASP A 144 11.94 5.98 -10.65
N HIS A 145 12.27 7.19 -11.07
CA HIS A 145 13.34 7.95 -10.44
C HIS A 145 12.87 8.52 -9.11
N GLY A 146 13.78 8.55 -8.14
CA GLY A 146 13.51 9.08 -6.81
C GLY A 146 14.64 9.95 -6.27
N SER A 147 14.31 10.84 -5.34
CA SER A 147 15.29 11.53 -4.50
C SER A 147 14.69 11.94 -3.16
N PRO A 148 15.54 12.25 -2.16
CA PRO A 148 15.04 12.71 -0.86
C PRO A 148 14.49 14.14 -0.92
N GLU A 149 14.84 14.94 -1.93
CA GLU A 149 14.40 16.33 -2.04
C GLU A 149 12.99 16.48 -2.63
N TRP A 150 12.53 15.53 -3.44
CA TRP A 150 11.25 15.64 -4.14
C TRP A 150 10.39 14.37 -4.12
N GLY A 151 10.87 13.27 -3.53
CA GLY A 151 10.14 12.01 -3.52
C GLY A 151 10.30 11.29 -4.85
N MET A 152 9.19 10.94 -5.51
CA MET A 152 9.21 10.30 -6.82
C MET A 152 9.05 11.35 -7.93
N VAL A 153 9.59 11.08 -9.11
CA VAL A 153 9.52 12.05 -10.22
C VAL A 153 8.07 12.28 -10.61
N LYS A 154 7.26 11.22 -10.61
CA LYS A 154 5.84 11.26 -10.98
C LYS A 154 4.89 11.45 -9.79
N LEU A 155 5.39 11.53 -8.55
CA LEU A 155 4.57 11.84 -7.38
C LEU A 155 5.40 12.62 -6.37
N LYS A 156 5.32 13.95 -6.44
CA LYS A 156 6.26 14.83 -5.73
C LYS A 156 5.76 15.23 -4.35
N THR A 157 6.70 15.39 -3.42
CA THR A 157 6.46 16.11 -2.15
C THR A 157 7.10 17.50 -2.20
N THR A 158 6.63 18.42 -1.35
CA THR A 158 7.24 19.75 -1.24
C THR A 158 8.76 19.63 -0.93
N PRO A 159 9.65 20.17 -1.78
CA PRO A 159 11.05 20.32 -1.48
C PRO A 159 11.22 21.38 -0.40
N THR A 160 12.10 21.11 0.56
CA THR A 160 12.46 22.10 1.58
C THR A 160 13.12 23.36 1.01
N THR A 161 13.55 23.41 -0.27
CA THR A 161 14.22 24.60 -0.83
C THR A 161 14.12 24.91 -2.33
N TYR A 162 13.52 24.12 -3.23
CA TYR A 162 13.70 24.38 -4.68
C TYR A 162 12.48 24.37 -5.63
N TYR A 163 11.34 23.73 -5.34
CA TYR A 163 10.14 23.80 -6.21
C TYR A 163 8.85 23.54 -5.43
N ASN A 164 7.95 24.51 -5.27
CA ASN A 164 6.70 24.29 -4.51
C ASN A 164 5.68 23.43 -5.29
N CYS A 165 5.90 22.12 -5.44
CA CYS A 165 4.95 21.16 -6.00
C CYS A 165 4.70 20.01 -5.01
N ASP A 166 3.61 20.13 -4.25
CA ASP A 166 3.16 19.07 -3.34
C ASP A 166 2.01 18.29 -3.99
N ASP A 167 2.34 17.22 -4.71
CA ASP A 167 1.30 16.34 -5.27
C ASP A 167 0.64 15.51 -4.16
N LEU A 168 1.36 15.18 -3.08
CA LEU A 168 0.78 14.50 -1.93
C LEU A 168 -0.37 15.31 -1.31
N SER A 169 -0.26 16.64 -1.26
CA SER A 169 -1.36 17.49 -0.76
C SER A 169 -2.67 17.39 -1.56
N LYS A 170 -2.65 16.80 -2.75
CA LYS A 170 -3.81 16.59 -3.62
C LYS A 170 -4.49 15.24 -3.39
N LEU A 171 -3.87 14.36 -2.60
CA LEU A 171 -4.47 13.09 -2.21
C LEU A 171 -5.66 13.35 -1.28
N HIS A 172 -6.78 12.72 -1.62
CA HIS A 172 -8.02 12.77 -0.85
C HIS A 172 -8.74 11.40 -0.86
N ASN A 173 -8.00 10.33 -1.11
CA ASN A 173 -8.52 8.97 -1.07
C ASN A 173 -9.08 8.61 0.31
N THR A 174 -10.24 7.97 0.32
CA THR A 174 -10.87 7.44 1.55
C THR A 174 -10.43 6.01 1.84
N ASN A 175 -10.12 5.25 0.79
CA ASN A 175 -9.57 3.90 0.88
C ASN A 175 -8.04 4.00 0.87
N PRO A 176 -7.35 3.63 1.96
CA PRO A 176 -5.89 3.66 2.00
C PRO A 176 -5.29 2.44 1.30
N PHE A 177 -4.08 2.60 0.79
CA PHE A 177 -3.41 1.61 -0.05
C PHE A 177 -2.03 1.20 0.48
N PHE A 178 -1.52 0.06 0.01
CA PHE A 178 -0.13 -0.34 0.16
C PHE A 178 0.61 -0.14 -1.15
N PHE A 179 1.86 0.32 -1.09
CA PHE A 179 2.72 0.30 -2.27
C PHE A 179 4.16 -0.11 -1.98
N TYR A 180 4.78 -0.78 -2.94
CA TYR A 180 6.20 -1.10 -2.96
C TYR A 180 6.84 -0.25 -4.06
N ASP A 181 7.86 0.53 -3.71
CA ASP A 181 8.60 1.34 -4.66
C ASP A 181 10.10 1.13 -4.53
N ASP A 182 10.75 0.87 -5.66
CA ASP A 182 12.18 0.61 -5.75
C ASP A 182 13.02 1.80 -6.22
N SER A 183 12.39 2.98 -6.36
CA SER A 183 13.04 4.25 -6.67
C SER A 183 14.11 4.66 -5.66
N CYS A 184 15.06 5.49 -6.08
CA CYS A 184 16.13 5.98 -5.21
C CYS A 184 15.61 6.88 -4.08
N GLN A 185 16.02 6.61 -2.84
CA GLN A 185 16.02 7.52 -1.70
C GLN A 185 14.64 8.08 -1.27
N VAL A 186 13.54 7.50 -1.74
CA VAL A 186 12.17 7.85 -1.34
C VAL A 186 11.86 7.45 0.11
N GLY A 187 12.59 6.47 0.65
CA GLY A 187 12.55 6.02 2.04
C GLY A 187 13.70 6.55 2.89
N LYS A 188 14.32 7.69 2.55
CA LYS A 188 15.47 8.24 3.28
C LYS A 188 15.06 8.87 4.63
N PHE A 189 14.62 8.05 5.57
CA PHE A 189 14.09 8.48 6.88
C PHE A 189 15.15 9.10 7.82
N ASP A 190 16.42 9.15 7.42
CA ASP A 190 17.45 9.92 8.11
C ASP A 190 17.51 11.40 7.68
N VAL A 191 16.62 11.83 6.79
CA VAL A 191 16.28 13.25 6.55
C VAL A 191 14.88 13.55 7.08
N ASN A 192 14.61 14.82 7.42
CA ASN A 192 13.29 15.21 7.94
C ASN A 192 12.20 14.99 6.89
N ASN A 193 11.15 14.26 7.27
CA ASN A 193 9.93 14.08 6.47
C ASN A 193 10.22 13.54 5.06
N CYS A 194 10.86 12.38 4.99
CA CYS A 194 11.04 11.71 3.70
C CYS A 194 9.69 11.32 3.08
N PHE A 195 9.66 11.00 1.77
CA PHE A 195 8.42 10.67 1.06
C PHE A 195 7.61 9.57 1.78
N GLY A 196 8.29 8.50 2.20
CA GLY A 196 7.69 7.40 2.97
C GLY A 196 7.06 7.84 4.30
N GLU A 197 7.70 8.74 5.04
CA GLU A 197 7.15 9.27 6.28
C GLU A 197 5.91 10.11 6.04
N VAL A 198 5.94 11.01 5.05
CA VAL A 198 4.82 11.91 4.75
C VAL A 198 3.60 11.12 4.28
N ILE A 199 3.75 10.23 3.30
CA ILE A 199 2.61 9.51 2.70
C ILE A 199 1.93 8.54 3.68
N THR A 200 2.68 7.99 4.64
CA THR A 200 2.13 7.09 5.67
C THR A 200 1.49 7.83 6.84
N THR A 201 1.91 9.07 7.13
CA THR A 201 1.44 9.82 8.31
C THR A 201 0.47 10.97 8.02
N MET A 202 0.34 11.38 6.76
CA MET A 202 -0.71 12.31 6.32
C MET A 202 -2.11 11.67 6.41
N GLU A 203 -3.17 12.48 6.38
CA GLU A 203 -4.57 12.01 6.55
C GLU A 203 -5.01 11.03 5.45
N HIS A 204 -4.61 11.30 4.21
CA HIS A 204 -4.87 10.47 3.04
C HIS A 204 -3.63 9.63 2.66
N GLY A 205 -3.65 8.96 1.51
CA GLY A 205 -2.52 8.19 1.00
C GLY A 205 -2.45 6.76 1.55
N ALA A 206 -1.22 6.29 1.76
CA ALA A 206 -0.93 4.89 2.04
C ALA A 206 -1.05 4.56 3.52
N PHE A 207 -1.44 3.33 3.85
CA PHE A 207 -1.33 2.80 5.22
C PHE A 207 0.06 2.23 5.51
N ALA A 208 0.76 1.74 4.47
CA ALA A 208 2.13 1.26 4.56
C ALA A 208 2.82 1.29 3.19
N CYS A 209 4.15 1.31 3.19
CA CYS A 209 4.95 1.14 1.99
C CYS A 209 6.33 0.54 2.26
N ILE A 210 6.94 -0.05 1.24
CA ILE A 210 8.32 -0.54 1.30
C ILE A 210 9.16 0.26 0.30
N LEU A 211 10.24 0.87 0.81
CA LEU A 211 11.01 1.90 0.11
C LEU A 211 12.51 1.78 0.38
N ASN A 212 13.30 2.21 -0.60
CA ASN A 212 14.74 2.34 -0.47
C ASN A 212 15.14 3.62 0.28
N SER A 213 15.95 3.48 1.32
CA SER A 213 16.55 4.61 2.05
C SER A 213 17.77 5.20 1.35
N ARG A 214 18.32 4.49 0.37
CA ARG A 214 19.46 4.82 -0.48
C ARG A 214 19.09 4.55 -1.94
N ASP A 215 20.05 4.16 -2.76
CA ASP A 215 19.85 4.07 -4.22
C ASP A 215 19.15 2.76 -4.61
N GLY A 216 18.07 2.90 -5.38
CA GLY A 216 17.50 1.79 -6.14
C GLY A 216 18.45 1.40 -7.26
N LEU A 217 18.73 0.09 -7.39
CA LEU A 217 19.77 -0.39 -8.29
C LEU A 217 19.18 -1.31 -9.36
N GLY A 218 19.43 -0.96 -10.62
CA GLY A 218 19.21 -1.81 -11.79
C GLY A 218 20.27 -2.90 -11.95
N ALA A 219 20.14 -3.72 -12.99
CA ALA A 219 21.13 -4.75 -13.30
C ALA A 219 22.42 -4.11 -13.85
N GLU A 220 23.59 -4.72 -13.55
CA GLU A 220 24.89 -4.27 -14.09
C GLU A 220 25.09 -4.63 -15.57
N ASP A 221 24.26 -5.51 -16.11
CA ASP A 221 24.24 -5.97 -17.48
C ASP A 221 22.91 -5.70 -18.16
N ASP A 222 22.80 -5.94 -19.47
CA ASP A 222 21.56 -5.78 -20.22
C ASP A 222 20.59 -6.96 -19.94
N SER A 223 20.13 -7.06 -18.70
CA SER A 223 19.25 -8.13 -18.18
C SER A 223 18.15 -7.58 -17.27
N LEU A 224 17.23 -8.45 -16.84
CA LEU A 224 16.21 -8.11 -15.84
C LEU A 224 16.59 -8.58 -14.43
N ASP A 225 17.86 -8.91 -14.19
CA ASP A 225 18.36 -9.42 -12.91
C ASP A 225 18.69 -8.29 -11.91
N SER A 226 17.84 -7.27 -11.87
CA SER A 226 18.00 -6.06 -11.06
C SER A 226 17.95 -6.38 -9.55
N PRO A 227 18.95 -5.94 -8.75
CA PRO A 227 18.93 -6.06 -7.29
C PRO A 227 17.63 -5.55 -6.63
N SER A 228 17.14 -4.40 -7.08
CA SER A 228 15.90 -3.80 -6.59
C SER A 228 14.69 -4.67 -6.92
N THR A 229 14.53 -5.03 -8.20
CA THR A 229 13.37 -5.81 -8.65
C THR A 229 13.34 -7.21 -8.06
N GLN A 230 14.51 -7.82 -7.80
CA GLN A 230 14.57 -9.11 -7.10
C GLN A 230 13.90 -9.05 -5.72
N MET A 231 14.23 -8.05 -4.90
CA MET A 231 13.60 -7.90 -3.57
C MET A 231 12.09 -7.71 -3.67
N THR A 232 11.65 -6.89 -4.62
CA THR A 232 10.22 -6.64 -4.85
C THR A 232 9.49 -7.90 -5.31
N ARG A 233 10.09 -8.69 -6.21
CA ARG A 233 9.54 -9.97 -6.67
C ARG A 233 9.37 -10.96 -5.53
N GLU A 234 10.39 -11.08 -4.67
CA GLU A 234 10.35 -11.99 -3.53
C GLU A 234 9.31 -11.54 -2.48
N PHE A 235 9.11 -10.24 -2.29
CA PHE A 235 8.05 -9.72 -1.42
C PHE A 235 6.66 -10.12 -1.93
N PHE A 236 6.35 -9.82 -3.19
CA PHE A 236 5.05 -10.19 -3.75
C PHE A 236 4.89 -11.71 -3.84
N HIS A 237 5.97 -12.47 -4.06
CA HIS A 237 5.93 -13.93 -4.00
C HIS A 237 5.62 -14.45 -2.59
N SER A 238 6.21 -13.86 -1.55
CA SER A 238 5.92 -14.23 -0.15
C SER A 238 4.43 -14.07 0.17
N VAL A 239 3.83 -12.98 -0.34
CA VAL A 239 2.41 -12.67 -0.12
C VAL A 239 1.48 -13.52 -1.00
N LEU A 240 1.72 -13.55 -2.32
CA LEU A 240 0.81 -14.09 -3.34
C LEU A 240 1.11 -15.54 -3.73
N GLY A 241 2.29 -16.03 -3.37
CA GLY A 241 2.73 -17.41 -3.61
C GLY A 241 2.75 -18.26 -2.34
N GLU A 242 3.28 -17.71 -1.24
CA GLU A 242 3.56 -18.47 -0.01
C GLU A 242 2.54 -18.27 1.11
N GLY A 243 1.67 -17.26 0.99
CA GLY A 243 0.61 -16.99 1.97
C GLY A 243 1.10 -16.30 3.24
N ILE A 244 2.20 -15.55 3.16
CA ILE A 244 2.74 -14.75 4.27
C ILE A 244 2.15 -13.35 4.14
N PHE A 245 1.10 -13.06 4.91
CA PHE A 245 0.33 -11.82 4.74
C PHE A 245 0.77 -10.68 5.64
N GLU A 246 1.44 -10.96 6.76
CA GLU A 246 1.93 -9.93 7.68
C GLU A 246 3.07 -9.12 7.00
N LEU A 247 2.91 -7.80 6.86
CA LEU A 247 3.84 -6.95 6.09
C LEU A 247 5.30 -7.10 6.51
N GLY A 248 5.57 -7.07 7.80
CA GLY A 248 6.93 -7.19 8.33
C GLY A 248 7.51 -8.58 8.10
N ARG A 249 6.69 -9.63 8.22
CA ARG A 249 7.11 -11.01 8.00
C ARG A 249 7.36 -11.28 6.52
N ALA A 250 6.48 -10.81 5.63
CA ALA A 250 6.66 -10.93 4.19
C ALA A 250 7.90 -10.17 3.71
N HIS A 251 8.15 -8.97 4.23
CA HIS A 251 9.38 -8.21 3.92
C HIS A 251 10.65 -8.92 4.40
N GLN A 252 10.59 -9.53 5.59
CA GLN A 252 11.70 -10.32 6.12
C GLN A 252 11.93 -11.60 5.30
N GLU A 253 10.87 -12.30 4.90
CA GLU A 253 10.98 -13.49 4.03
C GLU A 253 11.62 -13.12 2.68
N ALA A 254 11.18 -12.03 2.05
CA ALA A 254 11.75 -11.57 0.79
C ALA A 254 13.27 -11.37 0.85
N LYS A 255 13.75 -10.82 1.98
CA LYS A 255 15.17 -10.69 2.27
C LYS A 255 15.82 -12.07 2.43
N GLU A 256 15.23 -12.95 3.23
CA GLU A 256 15.76 -14.30 3.49
C GLU A 256 15.88 -15.15 2.21
N SER A 257 14.89 -15.07 1.30
CA SER A 257 14.91 -15.70 -0.03
C SER A 257 16.06 -15.22 -0.91
N CYS A 258 16.55 -14.00 -0.68
CA CYS A 258 17.70 -13.44 -1.40
C CYS A 258 19.07 -13.76 -0.76
N ILE A 259 19.15 -14.38 0.43
CA ILE A 259 20.42 -14.56 1.18
C ILE A 259 21.48 -15.29 0.35
N TRP A 260 21.08 -16.31 -0.41
CA TRP A 260 22.01 -17.12 -1.20
C TRP A 260 22.70 -16.32 -2.31
N ARG A 261 22.14 -15.16 -2.71
CA ARG A 261 22.67 -14.28 -3.75
C ARG A 261 23.54 -13.13 -3.23
N LEU A 262 23.53 -12.86 -1.93
CA LEU A 262 24.27 -11.73 -1.33
C LEU A 262 25.79 -11.81 -1.54
N GLY A 263 26.31 -13.01 -1.81
CA GLY A 263 27.72 -13.23 -2.16
C GLY A 263 28.04 -13.08 -3.65
N SER A 264 27.05 -13.27 -4.52
CA SER A 264 27.22 -13.28 -5.98
C SER A 264 26.87 -11.96 -6.66
N ILE A 265 25.99 -11.15 -6.05
CA ILE A 265 25.63 -9.82 -6.54
C ILE A 265 25.91 -8.81 -5.43
N ALA A 266 27.00 -8.05 -5.56
CA ALA A 266 27.43 -7.09 -4.54
C ALA A 266 26.35 -6.02 -4.27
N TRP A 267 25.64 -5.60 -5.30
CA TRP A 267 24.58 -4.59 -5.24
C TRP A 267 23.28 -5.09 -4.61
N LEU A 268 22.98 -6.39 -4.68
CA LEU A 268 21.85 -6.96 -3.93
C LEU A 268 22.05 -6.84 -2.43
N ARG A 269 23.29 -7.00 -1.95
CA ARG A 269 23.62 -6.76 -0.55
C ARG A 269 23.39 -5.32 -0.12
N TYR A 270 23.62 -4.35 -1.02
CA TYR A 270 23.33 -2.95 -0.75
C TYR A 270 21.83 -2.75 -0.51
N VAL A 271 21.00 -3.16 -1.49
CA VAL A 271 19.53 -3.05 -1.41
C VAL A 271 18.98 -3.81 -0.19
N TYR A 272 19.48 -5.01 0.10
CA TYR A 272 19.08 -5.83 1.25
C TYR A 272 19.06 -5.06 2.57
N TYR A 273 20.08 -4.23 2.81
CA TYR A 273 20.24 -3.49 4.07
C TYR A 273 19.49 -2.15 4.09
N GLU A 274 19.17 -1.59 2.94
CA GLU A 274 18.65 -0.23 2.82
C GLU A 274 17.16 -0.15 2.46
N VAL A 275 16.55 -1.26 2.03
CA VAL A 275 15.10 -1.36 1.81
C VAL A 275 14.34 -1.53 3.14
N ASN A 276 13.36 -0.66 3.40
CA ASN A 276 12.68 -0.54 4.69
C ASN A 276 11.15 -0.51 4.55
N LEU A 277 10.48 -1.12 5.52
CA LEU A 277 9.03 -1.02 5.68
C LEU A 277 8.68 0.23 6.50
N PHE A 278 7.82 1.07 5.94
CA PHE A 278 7.14 2.17 6.61
C PHE A 278 5.70 1.73 6.86
N GLY A 279 5.33 1.50 8.12
CA GLY A 279 4.01 1.00 8.45
C GLY A 279 4.03 0.12 9.69
N ASP A 280 2.91 -0.55 9.95
CA ASP A 280 2.82 -1.55 11.01
C ASP A 280 3.26 -2.91 10.44
N PRO A 281 4.36 -3.51 10.96
CA PRO A 281 4.82 -4.82 10.51
C PRO A 281 3.83 -5.97 10.77
N GLU A 282 2.89 -5.82 11.70
CA GLU A 282 1.89 -6.85 12.01
C GLU A 282 0.63 -6.76 11.14
N LEU A 283 0.45 -5.66 10.41
CA LEU A 283 -0.71 -5.49 9.55
C LEU A 283 -0.69 -6.52 8.42
N ARG A 284 -1.83 -7.19 8.20
CA ARG A 284 -1.97 -8.28 7.22
C ARG A 284 -2.54 -7.76 5.91
N LEU A 285 -1.88 -8.05 4.80
CA LEU A 285 -2.39 -7.75 3.47
C LEU A 285 -3.61 -8.62 3.13
N ARG A 286 -4.70 -7.99 2.73
CA ARG A 286 -6.00 -8.61 2.47
C ARG A 286 -6.13 -9.12 1.04
N VAL A 287 -5.25 -10.05 0.68
CA VAL A 287 -5.10 -10.59 -0.68
C VAL A 287 -5.96 -11.83 -0.96
N THR A 288 -6.71 -12.30 0.03
CA THR A 288 -7.66 -13.40 -0.13
C THR A 288 -9.10 -12.91 0.00
N THR A 289 -10.04 -13.68 -0.57
CA THR A 289 -11.48 -13.48 -0.37
C THR A 289 -11.99 -14.14 0.92
N ASP A 290 -11.14 -14.89 1.61
CA ASP A 290 -11.49 -15.48 2.90
C ASP A 290 -11.78 -14.37 3.91
N ALA A 291 -12.80 -14.58 4.75
CA ALA A 291 -12.97 -13.75 5.93
C ALA A 291 -11.68 -13.81 6.73
N ASP A 292 -11.09 -12.66 7.05
CA ASP A 292 -9.86 -12.65 7.82
C ASP A 292 -10.11 -13.37 9.15
N PRO A 293 -9.44 -14.49 9.45
CA PRO A 293 -9.64 -15.21 10.71
C PRO A 293 -9.24 -14.37 11.93
N THR A 294 -8.50 -13.27 11.72
CA THR A 294 -8.17 -12.27 12.75
C THR A 294 -9.04 -11.03 12.72
N ALA A 295 -9.95 -10.89 11.73
CA ALA A 295 -10.93 -9.81 11.78
C ALA A 295 -11.67 -9.94 13.10
N LEU A 296 -11.80 -8.81 13.80
CA LEU A 296 -12.58 -8.73 15.03
C LEU A 296 -14.04 -9.03 14.68
N SER A 297 -14.41 -10.31 14.64
CA SER A 297 -15.81 -10.70 14.69
C SER A 297 -16.24 -10.43 16.12
N VAL A 298 -17.00 -9.35 16.31
CA VAL A 298 -17.81 -9.24 17.52
C VAL A 298 -18.92 -10.26 17.35
N ASP A 299 -18.64 -11.51 17.71
CA ASP A 299 -19.71 -12.42 18.09
C ASP A 299 -20.40 -11.74 19.27
N ALA A 300 -21.66 -11.33 19.13
CA ALA A 300 -22.48 -10.90 20.26
C ALA A 300 -22.65 -12.03 21.30
N GLY A 301 -22.02 -13.18 21.06
CA GLY A 301 -22.05 -14.38 21.83
C GLY A 301 -23.34 -15.12 21.56
N ILE A 302 -23.42 -16.31 22.11
CA ILE A 302 -24.67 -17.08 22.24
C ILE A 302 -25.72 -16.37 23.13
N SER A 303 -25.49 -15.12 23.53
CA SER A 303 -26.39 -14.28 24.30
C SER A 303 -27.49 -13.68 23.43
N MET A 304 -28.25 -14.55 22.77
CA MET A 304 -29.64 -14.24 22.47
C MET A 304 -30.34 -14.03 23.82
N ILE A 305 -30.92 -12.86 24.06
CA ILE A 305 -31.97 -12.77 25.08
C ILE A 305 -33.17 -13.49 24.48
N THR A 306 -33.36 -14.77 24.83
CA THR A 306 -34.57 -15.50 24.47
C THR A 306 -35.72 -15.00 25.34
N TRP A 307 -36.73 -14.39 24.73
CA TRP A 307 -37.96 -14.03 25.40
C TRP A 307 -39.05 -15.02 25.01
N SER A 308 -39.59 -15.74 26.00
CA SER A 308 -40.59 -16.82 25.81
C SER A 308 -40.18 -17.99 24.88
N GLY A 309 -38.88 -18.13 24.56
CA GLY A 309 -38.36 -19.20 23.71
C GLY A 309 -38.27 -18.86 22.23
N GLU A 310 -38.60 -17.63 21.83
CA GLU A 310 -38.44 -17.16 20.45
C GLU A 310 -37.20 -16.24 20.33
N PRO A 311 -36.43 -16.33 19.24
CA PRO A 311 -35.28 -15.47 18.99
C PRO A 311 -35.73 -14.04 18.69
N VAL A 312 -35.16 -13.07 19.39
CA VAL A 312 -35.32 -11.64 19.09
C VAL A 312 -34.15 -11.20 18.21
N GLN A 313 -34.44 -10.69 17.02
CA GLN A 313 -33.43 -10.13 16.12
C GLN A 313 -32.99 -8.77 16.67
N LEU A 314 -31.69 -8.63 16.94
CA LEU A 314 -31.10 -7.36 17.41
C LEU A 314 -30.80 -6.47 16.19
N ASP A 315 -31.15 -5.19 16.30
CA ASP A 315 -30.79 -4.15 15.34
C ASP A 315 -29.53 -3.41 15.85
N PRO A 316 -28.36 -3.56 15.20
CA PRO A 316 -27.08 -3.04 15.67
C PRO A 316 -26.87 -1.57 15.31
N ASN A 317 -27.89 -0.73 15.40
CA ASN A 317 -27.76 0.70 15.13
C ASN A 317 -26.98 1.40 16.25
N VAL A 318 -25.66 1.45 16.08
CA VAL A 318 -24.72 2.19 16.93
C VAL A 318 -24.89 3.68 16.69
N VAL A 319 -25.29 4.44 17.72
CA VAL A 319 -25.30 5.90 17.65
C VAL A 319 -23.89 6.41 17.98
N ASN A 320 -23.11 6.69 16.94
CA ASN A 320 -21.79 7.31 17.08
C ASN A 320 -21.98 8.82 17.32
N ASN A 321 -21.65 9.30 18.52
CA ASN A 321 -21.74 10.72 18.87
C ASN A 321 -20.54 11.57 18.37
N SER A 322 -19.86 11.13 17.30
CA SER A 322 -18.73 11.81 16.65
C SER A 322 -17.41 11.75 17.43
N ASP A 323 -17.29 10.89 18.43
CA ASP A 323 -16.05 10.65 19.19
C ASP A 323 -15.74 9.15 19.28
N PRO A 324 -14.68 8.66 18.60
CA PRO A 324 -14.31 7.24 18.56
C PRO A 324 -13.69 6.72 19.87
N PHE A 325 -13.42 7.59 20.85
CA PHE A 325 -12.85 7.22 22.15
C PHE A 325 -13.87 7.25 23.31
N SER A 326 -15.12 7.59 23.01
CA SER A 326 -16.22 7.55 23.98
C SER A 326 -16.71 6.11 24.20
N PRO A 327 -17.19 5.74 25.41
CA PRO A 327 -17.86 4.47 25.64
C PRO A 327 -19.06 4.30 24.68
N LEU A 328 -19.07 3.21 23.92
CA LEU A 328 -20.22 2.83 23.09
C LEU A 328 -21.41 2.56 24.01
N THR A 329 -22.44 3.39 23.91
CA THR A 329 -23.70 3.20 24.65
C THR A 329 -24.70 2.59 23.68
N TYR A 330 -25.03 1.31 23.89
CA TYR A 330 -26.09 0.65 23.15
C TYR A 330 -27.45 1.09 23.71
N ALA A 331 -28.24 1.76 22.87
CA ALA A 331 -29.60 2.16 23.22
C ALA A 331 -30.59 1.10 22.72
N TRP A 332 -31.23 0.39 23.63
CA TRP A 332 -32.26 -0.59 23.32
C TRP A 332 -33.64 0.08 23.48
N SER A 333 -34.52 -0.08 22.50
CA SER A 333 -35.93 0.24 22.62
C SER A 333 -36.76 -1.02 22.38
N ALA A 334 -37.83 -1.19 23.15
CA ALA A 334 -38.82 -2.25 22.94
C ALA A 334 -40.21 -1.59 22.96
N ASP A 335 -41.08 -1.96 22.02
CA ASP A 335 -42.46 -1.46 21.99
C ASP A 335 -43.27 -2.14 23.11
N PRO A 336 -43.82 -1.39 24.08
CA PRO A 336 -44.60 -1.96 25.17
C PRO A 336 -45.89 -2.68 24.70
N ASN A 337 -46.37 -2.40 23.49
CA ASN A 337 -47.56 -3.05 22.94
C ASN A 337 -47.34 -4.53 22.59
N ASP A 338 -46.09 -4.99 22.52
CA ASP A 338 -45.72 -6.39 22.30
C ASP A 338 -45.64 -7.21 23.61
N GLY A 339 -46.18 -6.68 24.73
CA GLY A 339 -46.26 -7.42 25.98
C GLY A 339 -44.96 -7.42 26.81
N VAL A 340 -44.04 -6.50 26.53
CA VAL A 340 -42.77 -6.37 27.23
C VAL A 340 -42.99 -5.74 28.61
N VAL A 341 -42.76 -6.52 29.67
CA VAL A 341 -42.77 -6.03 31.07
C VAL A 341 -41.33 -5.91 31.55
N PHE A 342 -40.85 -4.68 31.76
CA PHE A 342 -39.55 -4.44 32.39
C PHE A 342 -39.60 -4.83 33.86
N ASN A 343 -38.70 -5.71 34.30
CA ASN A 343 -38.52 -5.99 35.73
C ASN A 343 -37.73 -4.82 36.36
N PRO A 344 -38.36 -3.99 37.23
CA PRO A 344 -37.69 -2.83 37.82
C PRO A 344 -36.57 -3.20 38.80
N ASN A 345 -36.40 -4.50 39.11
CA ASN A 345 -35.37 -5.02 40.01
C ASN A 345 -34.23 -5.75 39.28
N ALA A 346 -34.12 -5.65 37.95
CA ALA A 346 -33.08 -6.33 37.15
C ALA A 346 -31.65 -5.74 37.30
N ASN A 347 -31.34 -5.13 38.45
CA ASN A 347 -30.03 -4.53 38.74
C ASN A 347 -28.98 -5.55 39.23
N VAL A 348 -29.09 -6.83 38.87
CA VAL A 348 -28.12 -7.84 39.31
C VAL A 348 -27.87 -8.87 38.22
N GLU A 349 -27.14 -8.49 37.17
CA GLU A 349 -26.03 -9.29 36.63
C GLU A 349 -24.97 -8.31 36.12
N ASP A 350 -23.72 -8.49 36.57
CA ASP A 350 -22.56 -7.65 36.26
C ASP A 350 -22.41 -7.46 34.73
N PRO A 351 -22.39 -6.22 34.20
CA PRO A 351 -22.20 -5.96 32.76
C PRO A 351 -20.73 -6.09 32.32
N ASN A 352 -19.92 -6.87 33.03
CA ASN A 352 -18.50 -6.99 32.75
C ASN A 352 -18.25 -8.13 31.77
N VAL A 353 -18.29 -7.82 30.47
CA VAL A 353 -17.71 -8.69 29.45
C VAL A 353 -16.20 -8.63 29.59
N THR A 354 -15.59 -9.75 30.00
CA THR A 354 -14.14 -9.92 30.00
C THR A 354 -13.73 -10.48 28.64
N ILE A 355 -13.15 -9.63 27.78
CA ILE A 355 -12.50 -10.08 26.55
C ILE A 355 -11.16 -10.70 26.94
N THR A 356 -11.00 -12.00 26.70
CA THR A 356 -9.71 -12.68 26.88
C THR A 356 -9.06 -12.85 25.52
N LYS A 357 -7.82 -12.36 25.40
CA LYS A 357 -6.94 -12.57 24.25
C LYS A 357 -6.59 -14.06 24.19
N ALA A 358 -6.92 -14.73 23.09
CA ALA A 358 -6.40 -16.06 22.78
C ALA A 358 -4.94 -15.96 22.32
#